data_AF-A0A418WLV0-F1
#
_entry.id   AF-A0A418WLV0-F1
#
_cell.length_a   1.000
_cell.length_b   1.000
_cell.length_c   1.000
_cell.angle_alpha   90.00
_cell.angle_beta   90.00
_cell.angle_gamma   90.00
#
_symmetry.space_group_name_H-M   'P 1'
#
loop_
_entity.id
_entity.type
_entity.pdbx_description
1 polymer ?
#
loop_
_entity_poly.entity_id
_entity_poly.type
_entity_poly.pdbx_seq_one_letter_code
_entity_poly.pdbx_strand_id
1 'polypeptide(L)'
;MKIMMLTVAGALLSTGLVVAEPAGAREWKQEYKRGDREVKRELTSSGDYKEEYKDRWRERKFEEKADGSWKEEYKDGDCEVKRERTSSGEYKQERKCK
;
A
#
# COMPACT_ATOMS: atom_id res chain seq x y z
N MET A 1 -26.22 -19.23 -18.13
CA MET A 1 -25.25 -20.16 -17.50
C MET A 1 -24.95 -19.64 -16.10
N LYS A 2 -25.15 -20.48 -15.09
CA LYS A 2 -25.10 -20.11 -13.67
C LYS A 2 -23.65 -20.31 -13.20
N ILE A 3 -22.89 -19.23 -13.07
CA ILE A 3 -21.50 -19.30 -12.61
C ILE A 3 -21.54 -19.55 -11.10
N MET A 4 -21.27 -20.79 -10.72
CA MET A 4 -20.98 -21.18 -9.33
C MET A 4 -19.72 -20.41 -8.89
N MET A 5 -19.90 -19.40 -8.02
CA MET A 5 -18.81 -18.86 -7.23
C MET A 5 -18.38 -19.94 -6.24
N LEU A 6 -17.22 -20.54 -6.49
CA LEU A 6 -16.56 -21.40 -5.51
C LEU A 6 -15.91 -20.48 -4.47
N THR A 7 -16.55 -20.32 -3.33
CA THR A 7 -15.98 -19.66 -2.16
C THR A 7 -14.93 -20.59 -1.56
N VAL A 8 -13.66 -20.45 -1.96
CA VAL A 8 -12.56 -21.16 -1.28
C VAL A 8 -12.25 -20.41 0.01
N ALA A 9 -12.85 -20.88 1.09
CA ALA A 9 -12.42 -20.61 2.44
C ALA A 9 -11.03 -21.23 2.66
N GLY A 10 -9.98 -20.43 2.47
CA GLY A 10 -8.61 -20.82 2.77
C GLY A 10 -8.20 -20.32 4.15
N ALA A 11 -8.42 -21.14 5.17
CA ALA A 11 -7.76 -20.98 6.46
C ALA A 11 -6.37 -21.63 6.43
N LEU A 12 -5.44 -20.99 7.17
CA LEU A 12 -4.27 -21.55 7.86
C LEU A 12 -2.88 -21.56 7.20
N LEU A 13 -1.96 -20.95 7.96
CA LEU A 13 -0.52 -21.23 8.17
C LEU A 13 0.51 -20.22 7.61
N SER A 14 1.12 -19.56 8.59
CA SER A 14 2.31 -18.73 8.60
C SER A 14 3.50 -19.30 7.82
N THR A 15 3.61 -18.93 6.55
CA THR A 15 4.85 -18.81 5.77
C THR A 15 4.48 -18.05 4.50
N GLY A 16 5.30 -17.09 4.07
CA GLY A 16 4.95 -16.07 3.08
C GLY A 16 4.20 -16.61 1.85
N LEU A 17 2.92 -16.27 1.75
CA LEU A 17 2.12 -16.50 0.56
C LEU A 17 2.40 -15.36 -0.42
N VAL A 18 3.37 -15.56 -1.32
CA VAL A 18 3.38 -14.82 -2.58
C VAL A 18 2.25 -15.44 -3.40
N VAL A 19 1.08 -14.81 -3.39
CA VAL A 19 0.07 -15.03 -4.42
C VAL A 19 0.65 -14.45 -5.70
N ALA A 20 1.35 -15.28 -6.46
CA ALA A 20 1.66 -15.02 -7.85
C ALA A 20 0.43 -15.39 -8.66
N GLU A 21 -0.36 -14.39 -9.06
CA GLU A 21 -1.44 -14.56 -10.02
C GLU A 21 -1.02 -14.03 -11.40
N PRO A 22 -1.45 -14.72 -12.49
CA PRO A 22 -0.86 -14.62 -13.81
C PRO A 22 -1.19 -13.30 -14.53
N ALA A 23 -0.36 -12.99 -15.53
CA ALA A 23 -0.47 -11.82 -16.41
C ALA A 23 -1.92 -11.50 -16.81
N GLY A 24 -2.47 -10.39 -16.28
CA GLY A 24 -3.75 -9.84 -16.76
C GLY A 24 -4.66 -9.23 -15.70
N ALA A 25 -4.53 -9.58 -14.42
CA ALA A 25 -5.31 -8.95 -13.35
C ALA A 25 -4.52 -7.76 -12.78
N ARG A 26 -4.92 -6.53 -13.14
CA ARG A 26 -4.28 -5.26 -12.71
C ARG A 26 -4.53 -4.90 -11.25
N GLU A 27 -5.31 -5.70 -10.52
CA GLU A 27 -5.63 -5.48 -9.12
C GLU A 27 -5.02 -6.57 -8.25
N TRP A 28 -4.35 -6.17 -7.16
CA TRP A 28 -3.79 -7.10 -6.19
C TRP A 28 -3.69 -6.46 -4.83
N LYS A 29 -3.68 -7.29 -3.79
CA LYS A 29 -3.43 -6.88 -2.40
C LYS A 29 -2.40 -7.82 -1.80
N GLN A 30 -1.42 -7.26 -1.12
CA GLN A 30 -0.37 -8.00 -0.42
C GLN A 30 -0.24 -7.47 0.99
N GLU A 31 -0.35 -8.36 1.96
CA GLU A 31 -0.03 -8.07 3.35
C GLU A 31 1.16 -8.95 3.76
N TYR A 32 2.21 -8.32 4.28
CA TYR A 32 3.41 -8.96 4.75
C TYR A 32 3.67 -8.57 6.19
N LYS A 33 3.82 -9.57 7.07
CA LYS A 33 4.15 -9.38 8.47
C LYS A 33 5.31 -10.28 8.87
N ARG A 34 6.38 -9.69 9.43
CA ARG A 34 7.53 -10.42 9.98
C ARG A 34 8.11 -9.66 11.16
N GLY A 35 7.97 -10.23 12.36
CA GLY A 35 8.34 -9.55 13.59
C GLY A 35 7.54 -8.25 13.76
N ASP A 36 8.21 -7.16 14.11
CA ASP A 36 7.62 -5.82 14.22
C ASP A 36 7.34 -5.15 12.85
N ARG A 37 7.71 -5.77 11.73
CA ARG A 37 7.50 -5.19 10.39
C ARG A 37 6.18 -5.64 9.80
N GLU A 38 5.37 -4.67 9.39
CA GLU A 38 4.10 -4.83 8.68
C GLU A 38 4.15 -3.99 7.40
N VAL A 39 3.86 -4.62 6.25
CA VAL A 39 3.77 -3.96 4.95
C VAL A 39 2.44 -4.35 4.33
N LYS A 40 1.62 -3.37 3.96
CA LYS A 40 0.38 -3.57 3.22
C LYS A 40 0.49 -2.84 1.91
N ARG A 41 0.19 -3.51 0.81
CA ARG A 41 0.21 -2.95 -0.53
C ARG A 41 -1.07 -3.31 -1.24
N GLU A 42 -1.63 -2.35 -1.95
CA GLU A 42 -2.76 -2.57 -2.85
C GLU A 42 -2.48 -1.88 -4.18
N LEU A 43 -2.83 -2.56 -5.26
CA LEU A 43 -3.01 -1.96 -6.57
C LEU A 43 -4.47 -2.17 -6.96
N THR A 44 -5.16 -1.10 -7.33
CA THR A 44 -6.54 -1.16 -7.81
C THR A 44 -6.58 -1.39 -9.31
N SER A 45 -7.72 -1.86 -9.83
CA SER A 45 -7.94 -2.01 -11.27
C SER A 45 -7.76 -0.68 -12.04
N SER A 46 -8.04 0.44 -11.37
CA SER A 46 -7.84 1.80 -11.89
C SER A 46 -6.37 2.21 -11.98
N GLY A 47 -5.44 1.47 -11.35
CA GLY A 47 -4.03 1.81 -11.27
C GLY A 47 -3.66 2.67 -10.06
N ASP A 48 -4.55 2.86 -9.09
CA ASP A 48 -4.19 3.46 -7.80
C ASP A 48 -3.34 2.47 -7.01
N TYR A 49 -2.20 2.93 -6.50
CA TYR A 49 -1.34 2.18 -5.62
C TYR A 49 -1.39 2.76 -4.20
N LYS A 50 -1.52 1.91 -3.19
CA LYS A 50 -1.30 2.32 -1.80
C LYS A 50 -0.34 1.39 -1.11
N GLU A 51 0.52 1.96 -0.27
CA GLU A 51 1.45 1.21 0.57
C GLU A 51 1.43 1.78 1.99
N GLU A 52 1.15 0.91 2.96
CA GLU A 52 1.38 1.20 4.37
C GLU A 52 2.57 0.37 4.85
N TYR A 53 3.56 1.03 5.43
CA TYR A 53 4.71 0.42 6.05
C TYR A 53 4.74 0.81 7.52
N LYS A 54 4.87 -0.18 8.40
CA LYS A 54 5.04 0.00 9.83
C LYS A 54 6.17 -0.89 10.30
N ASP A 55 7.11 -0.30 11.02
CA ASP A 55 8.04 -1.03 11.88
C ASP A 55 8.06 -0.38 13.27
N ARG A 56 8.81 -0.97 14.20
CA ARG A 56 8.95 -0.49 15.58
C ARG A 56 9.23 1.01 15.70
N TRP A 57 9.90 1.62 14.73
CA TRP A 57 10.39 2.99 14.78
C TRP A 57 9.74 3.92 13.76
N ARG A 58 9.07 3.37 12.74
CA ARG A 58 8.64 4.15 11.58
C ARG A 58 7.28 3.71 11.11
N GLU A 59 6.48 4.70 10.79
CA GLU A 59 5.24 4.57 10.05
C GLU A 59 5.35 5.41 8.78
N ARG A 60 4.97 4.81 7.65
CA ARG A 60 4.89 5.47 6.35
C ARG A 60 3.62 5.02 5.64
N LYS A 61 2.89 5.97 5.10
CA LYS A 61 1.75 5.75 4.21
C LYS A 61 2.03 6.43 2.88
N PHE A 62 1.91 5.70 1.80
CA PHE A 62 2.10 6.20 0.45
C PHE A 62 0.86 5.87 -0.38
N GLU A 63 0.37 6.83 -1.13
CA GLU A 63 -0.72 6.63 -2.08
C GLU A 63 -0.36 7.33 -3.39
N GLU A 64 -0.35 6.57 -4.48
CA GLU A 64 -0.15 7.07 -5.84
C GLU A 64 -1.40 6.78 -6.66
N LYS A 65 -1.83 7.78 -7.43
CA LYS A 65 -2.96 7.70 -8.33
C LYS A 65 -2.48 7.38 -9.74
N ALA A 66 -3.35 6.77 -10.53
CA ALA A 66 -3.06 6.49 -11.93
C ALA A 66 -2.78 7.74 -12.77
N ASP A 67 -3.27 8.91 -12.35
CA ASP A 67 -2.95 10.21 -12.97
C ASP A 67 -1.55 10.75 -12.62
N GLY A 68 -0.76 10.02 -11.81
CA GLY A 68 0.58 10.39 -11.39
C GLY A 68 0.64 11.33 -10.19
N SER A 69 -0.51 11.76 -9.65
CA SER A 69 -0.54 12.40 -8.33
C SER A 69 -0.21 11.40 -7.24
N TRP A 70 0.51 11.86 -6.22
CA TRP A 70 0.86 11.00 -5.09
C TRP A 70 0.92 11.80 -3.79
N LYS A 71 0.77 11.09 -2.69
CA LYS A 71 0.96 11.62 -1.34
C LYS A 71 1.70 10.61 -0.48
N GLU A 72 2.52 11.13 0.41
CA GLU A 72 3.28 10.35 1.36
C GLU A 72 3.29 11.02 2.73
N GLU A 73 2.97 10.24 3.76
CA GLU A 73 3.03 10.64 5.14
C GLU A 73 4.01 9.71 5.86
N TYR A 74 5.02 10.26 6.52
CA TYR A 74 5.95 9.47 7.31
C TYR A 74 6.43 10.21 8.55
N LYS A 75 6.86 9.45 9.55
CA LYS A 75 7.57 9.98 10.72
C LYS A 75 9.08 9.91 10.53
N ASP A 76 9.74 11.04 10.76
CA ASP A 76 11.18 11.22 10.77
C ASP A 76 11.60 11.70 12.17
N GLY A 77 11.90 10.75 13.05
CA GLY A 77 12.11 11.03 14.47
C GLY A 77 10.84 11.59 15.11
N ASP A 78 10.93 12.79 15.68
CA ASP A 78 9.79 13.49 16.28
C ASP A 78 8.97 14.31 15.26
N CYS A 79 9.44 14.39 14.00
CA CYS A 79 8.75 15.13 12.96
C CYS A 79 7.76 14.27 12.19
N GLU A 80 6.56 14.77 12.00
CA GLU A 80 5.59 14.29 11.01
C GLU A 80 5.81 15.05 9.70
N VAL A 81 6.08 14.31 8.62
CA VAL A 81 6.27 14.85 7.27
C VAL A 81 5.13 14.37 6.39
N LYS A 82 4.48 15.33 5.70
CA LYS A 82 3.50 15.06 4.65
C LYS A 82 3.99 15.71 3.38
N ARG A 83 4.07 14.96 2.29
CA ARG A 83 4.43 15.47 0.98
C ARG A 83 3.45 14.97 -0.06
N GLU A 84 3.07 15.84 -0.98
CA GLU A 84 2.13 15.54 -2.05
C GLU A 84 2.62 16.15 -3.35
N ARG A 85 2.29 15.48 -4.45
CA ARG A 85 2.47 15.99 -5.80
C ARG A 85 1.16 15.85 -6.56
N THR A 86 0.72 16.91 -7.22
CA THR A 86 -0.43 16.85 -8.13
C THR A 86 -0.01 16.27 -9.49
N SER A 87 -0.97 15.80 -10.29
CA SER A 87 -0.71 15.35 -11.67
C SER A 87 -0.11 16.46 -12.54
N SER A 88 -0.47 17.71 -12.28
CA SER A 88 0.10 18.91 -12.91
C SER A 88 1.55 19.20 -12.48
N GLY A 89 2.07 18.48 -11.49
CA GLY A 89 3.43 18.60 -11.00
C GLY A 89 3.63 19.58 -9.84
N GLU A 90 2.56 20.17 -9.28
CA GLU A 90 2.68 21.01 -8.08
C GLU A 90 3.12 20.14 -6.91
N TYR A 91 4.16 20.56 -6.20
CA TYR A 91 4.70 19.87 -5.04
C TYR A 91 4.43 20.68 -3.78
N LYS A 92 3.90 20.01 -2.75
CA LYS A 92 3.75 20.58 -1.41
C LYS A 92 4.36 19.65 -0.38
N GLN A 93 5.00 20.23 0.62
CA GLN A 93 5.56 19.51 1.74
C GLN A 93 5.27 20.28 3.03
N GLU A 94 4.66 19.61 3.98
CA GLU A 94 4.51 20.05 5.35
C GLU A 94 5.41 19.22 6.25
N ARG A 95 6.15 19.88 7.14
CA ARG A 95 6.95 19.24 8.20
C ARG A 95 6.54 19.85 9.53
N LYS A 96 6.05 19.02 10.44
CA LYS A 96 5.66 19.41 11.81
C LYS A 96 6.49 18.60 12.80
N CYS A 97 7.31 19.26 13.60
CA CYS A 97 8.09 18.64 14.67
C CYS A 97 7.53 19.15 16.01
N LYS A 98 7.62 18.36 17.08
CA LYS A 98 7.25 18.86 18.43
C LYS A 98 8.44 19.54 19.11
#